data_AF-A0A1C5VVV7-F1
#
_entry.id   AF-A0A1C5VVV7-F1
#
_cell.length_a   1.000
_cell.length_b   1.000
_cell.length_c   1.000
_cell.angle_alpha   90.00
_cell.angle_beta   90.00
_cell.angle_gamma   90.00
#
_symmetry.space_group_name_H-M   'P 1'
#
loop_
_entity.id
_entity.type
_entity.pdbx_description
1 polymer ?
#
loop_
_entity_poly.entity_id
_entity_poly.type
_entity_poly.pdbx_seq_one_letter_code
_entity_poly.pdbx_strand_id
1 'polypeptide(L)'
;MDRKDVYSLLLLAGGKSLRMGKDKARLLYGGKTFAELIIDKAKEVGIDRIFVSGFELEGDVGEVVWDRYPDRGPLGGLHACMKEMETPFCLVLPVDVPRLSPEILEELLVYHERHRRGLTRGREIPLLWEHGVRKEPLIGVYPVAMAETIEEMIKERALPVFRVLDRWGYECFLRDIPEDQILNVNTPELYKRLLESRPDGTAEGRGGKMEKERVQILKITGNQFQEKEDDVALEYQYCLRLKDGREISISCTPTHMEELSLGRRFLLGDLAGEIKPVHADPVESISLKKIFQTAKEMFENPGTLFSDTGCAHSCVLMMEGRVLCSMEDIGRHNALDKVIGYALKYEIPIPKCAVFSSGRISQDYLQKAIQAGFSVVLSRAAVTGSAVALAKKEDITLLGFIRKETGNIYHMGHVKISEK
;
A
#
# COMPACT_ATOMS: atom_id res chain seq x y z
N MET A 1 30.02 -8.79 4.07
CA MET A 1 30.21 -7.78 5.13
C MET A 1 29.12 -8.05 6.14
N ASP A 2 29.44 -8.16 7.42
CA ASP A 2 28.43 -8.37 8.45
C ASP A 2 27.51 -7.15 8.51
N ARG A 3 26.19 -7.35 8.69
CA ARG A 3 25.22 -6.25 8.76
C ARG A 3 25.51 -5.31 9.92
N LYS A 4 26.09 -5.84 11.00
CA LYS A 4 26.49 -5.11 12.21
C LYS A 4 27.54 -4.03 11.96
N ASP A 5 28.35 -4.17 10.90
CA ASP A 5 29.36 -3.19 10.49
C ASP A 5 28.82 -2.20 9.44
N VAL A 6 27.62 -2.45 8.93
CA VAL A 6 27.06 -1.74 7.78
C VAL A 6 25.86 -0.87 8.17
N TYR A 7 25.00 -1.38 9.06
CA TYR A 7 23.73 -0.77 9.41
C TYR A 7 23.66 -0.54 10.92
N SER A 8 23.15 0.62 11.30
CA SER A 8 22.61 0.87 12.64
C SER A 8 21.11 1.11 12.57
N LEU A 9 20.37 0.83 13.65
CA LEU A 9 18.98 1.26 13.77
C LEU A 9 18.94 2.71 14.23
N LEU A 10 18.12 3.52 13.55
CA LEU A 10 17.70 4.84 13.99
C LEU A 10 16.21 4.78 14.34
N LEU A 11 15.91 4.70 15.63
CA LEU A 11 14.55 4.67 16.13
C LEU A 11 14.06 6.09 16.45
N LEU A 12 13.08 6.56 15.70
CA LEU A 12 12.44 7.86 15.93
C LEU A 12 11.37 7.72 17.02
N ALA A 13 11.79 7.98 18.26
CA ALA A 13 10.92 7.97 19.44
C ALA A 13 10.50 9.40 19.89
N GLY A 14 11.22 10.43 19.46
CA GLY A 14 10.99 11.82 19.85
C GLY A 14 9.82 12.50 19.13
N GLY A 15 8.87 13.04 19.90
CA GLY A 15 7.81 13.90 19.39
C GLY A 15 6.85 14.37 20.48
N LYS A 16 6.40 15.63 20.42
CA LYS A 16 5.37 16.16 21.34
C LYS A 16 4.06 15.38 21.11
N SER A 17 3.83 14.33 21.89
CA SER A 17 2.68 13.41 21.84
C SER A 17 1.36 14.06 22.32
N LEU A 18 1.10 15.30 21.86
CA LEU A 18 -0.01 16.16 22.30
C LEU A 18 -1.39 15.53 22.10
N ARG A 19 -1.55 14.65 21.11
CA ARG A 19 -2.81 13.96 20.79
C ARG A 19 -3.03 12.65 21.55
N MET A 20 -1.97 12.03 22.07
CA MET A 20 -2.02 10.72 22.74
C MET A 20 -2.12 10.82 24.27
N GLY A 21 -1.74 11.96 24.85
CA GLY A 21 -1.74 12.17 26.31
C GLY A 21 -0.67 11.37 27.09
N LYS A 22 -0.06 10.35 26.47
CA LYS A 22 1.09 9.58 26.95
C LYS A 22 2.14 9.45 25.85
N ASP A 23 3.39 9.18 26.23
CA ASP A 23 4.48 8.99 25.29
C ASP A 23 4.33 7.65 24.53
N LYS A 24 4.32 7.70 23.19
CA LYS A 24 4.04 6.55 22.33
C LYS A 24 5.08 5.44 22.48
N ALA A 25 6.33 5.82 22.69
CA ALA A 25 7.42 4.86 22.79
C ALA A 25 7.26 3.91 24.00
N ARG A 26 6.55 4.33 25.05
CA ARG A 26 6.24 3.54 26.27
C ARG A 26 4.93 2.76 26.21
N LEU A 27 4.18 2.85 25.11
CA LEU A 27 2.96 2.07 24.97
C LEU A 27 3.29 0.59 24.87
N LEU A 28 2.48 -0.25 25.53
CA LEU A 28 2.73 -1.67 25.61
C LEU A 28 1.91 -2.41 24.54
N TYR A 29 2.54 -3.36 23.87
CA TYR A 29 1.88 -4.33 23.00
C TYR A 29 2.58 -5.68 23.13
N GLY A 30 1.81 -6.75 23.33
CA GLY A 30 2.38 -8.08 23.57
C GLY A 30 3.30 -8.18 24.80
N GLY A 31 3.14 -7.30 25.79
CA GLY A 31 3.97 -7.27 27.00
C GLY A 31 5.29 -6.51 26.88
N LYS A 32 5.61 -5.94 25.72
CA LYS A 32 6.78 -5.09 25.47
C LYS A 32 6.37 -3.69 25.05
N THR A 33 7.23 -2.71 25.26
CA THR A 33 7.02 -1.35 24.75
C THR A 33 7.15 -1.32 23.23
N PHE A 34 6.52 -0.33 22.58
CA PHE A 34 6.66 -0.14 21.12
C PHE A 34 8.12 -0.01 20.71
N ALA A 35 8.92 0.71 21.48
CA ALA A 35 10.34 0.83 21.20
C ALA A 35 11.06 -0.52 21.28
N GLU A 36 10.85 -1.29 22.35
CA GLU A 36 11.44 -2.63 22.49
C GLU A 36 11.05 -3.54 21.32
N LEU A 37 9.79 -3.52 20.89
CA LEU A 37 9.33 -4.32 19.75
C LEU A 37 10.07 -3.97 18.46
N ILE A 38 10.31 -2.69 18.17
CA ILE A 38 11.04 -2.30 16.96
C ILE A 38 12.52 -2.66 17.08
N ILE A 39 13.11 -2.51 18.28
CA ILE A 39 14.50 -2.87 18.55
C ILE A 39 14.72 -4.38 18.37
N ASP A 40 13.81 -5.20 18.90
CA ASP A 40 13.88 -6.65 18.77
C ASP A 40 13.86 -7.08 17.30
N LYS A 41 12.96 -6.49 16.49
CA LYS A 41 12.89 -6.75 15.05
C LYS A 41 14.16 -6.35 14.30
N ALA A 42 14.77 -5.23 14.68
CA ALA A 42 16.05 -4.80 14.10
C ALA A 42 17.17 -5.80 14.43
N LYS A 43 17.22 -6.28 15.68
CA LYS A 43 18.17 -7.32 16.11
C LYS A 43 17.93 -8.64 15.36
N GLU A 44 16.68 -9.02 15.12
CA GLU A 44 16.32 -10.22 14.35
C GLU A 44 16.85 -10.19 12.91
N VAL A 45 16.88 -9.01 12.26
CA VAL A 45 17.47 -8.84 10.91
C VAL A 45 18.98 -8.53 10.92
N GLY A 46 19.63 -8.69 12.08
CA GLY A 46 21.09 -8.60 12.24
C GLY A 46 21.63 -7.20 12.49
N ILE A 47 20.82 -6.27 13.00
CA ILE A 47 21.23 -4.91 13.37
C ILE A 47 21.32 -4.78 14.90
N ASP A 48 22.54 -4.75 15.42
CA ASP A 48 22.79 -4.70 16.87
C ASP A 48 23.07 -3.30 17.41
N ARG A 49 23.52 -2.37 16.56
CA ARG A 49 23.80 -0.98 16.94
C ARG A 49 22.51 -0.18 16.88
N ILE A 50 22.04 0.29 18.03
CA ILE A 50 20.73 0.92 18.17
C ILE A 50 20.87 2.34 18.69
N PHE A 51 20.27 3.30 17.99
CA PHE A 51 20.22 4.71 18.39
C PHE A 51 18.77 5.18 18.48
N VAL A 52 18.38 5.73 19.63
CA VAL A 52 17.01 6.17 19.93
C VAL A 52 16.97 7.69 20.04
N SER A 53 16.18 8.34 19.18
CA SER A 53 16.08 9.81 19.15
C SER A 53 15.18 10.34 20.27
N GLY A 54 15.74 11.25 21.08
CA GLY A 54 15.01 12.19 21.94
C GLY A 54 14.17 11.56 23.03
N PHE A 55 14.43 10.30 23.39
CA PHE A 55 13.60 9.55 24.33
C PHE A 55 14.40 8.56 25.16
N GLU A 56 14.29 8.68 26.48
CA GLU A 56 14.91 7.77 27.44
C GLU A 56 13.96 6.60 27.76
N LEU A 57 14.43 5.41 27.42
CA LEU A 57 13.78 4.13 27.68
C LEU A 57 14.46 3.45 28.87
N GLU A 58 13.67 2.72 29.67
CA GLU A 58 14.20 1.90 30.76
C GLU A 58 14.75 0.59 30.18
N GLY A 59 16.00 0.22 30.50
CA GLY A 59 16.63 -1.04 30.07
C GLY A 59 17.76 -0.87 29.05
N ASP A 60 18.27 -1.99 28.53
CA ASP A 60 19.36 -2.04 27.53
C ASP A 60 18.80 -2.00 26.09
N VAL A 61 18.37 -0.80 25.71
CA VAL A 61 17.57 -0.48 24.50
C VAL A 61 18.35 0.34 23.47
N GLY A 62 19.67 0.47 23.64
CA GLY A 62 20.55 1.24 22.76
C GLY A 62 20.91 2.61 23.29
N GLU A 63 21.62 3.38 22.46
CA GLU A 63 22.12 4.70 22.80
C GLU A 63 21.04 5.77 22.59
N VAL A 64 20.71 6.50 23.66
CA VAL A 64 19.75 7.61 23.60
C VAL A 64 20.47 8.86 23.12
N VAL A 65 20.01 9.41 22.00
CA VAL A 65 20.61 10.59 21.37
C VAL A 65 19.61 11.75 21.39
N TRP A 66 20.02 12.86 22.02
CA TRP A 66 19.20 14.06 22.12
C TRP A 66 19.38 14.98 20.91
N ASP A 67 18.28 15.61 20.49
CA ASP A 67 18.29 16.56 19.38
C ASP A 67 19.28 17.70 19.62
N ARG A 68 20.28 17.81 18.74
CA ARG A 68 21.21 18.94 18.70
C ARG A 68 20.51 20.26 18.31
N TYR A 69 19.40 20.16 17.59
CA TYR A 69 18.54 21.27 17.18
C TYR A 69 17.10 21.01 17.62
N PRO A 70 16.67 21.53 18.79
CA PRO A 70 15.32 21.31 19.31
C PRO A 70 14.22 21.82 18.37
N ASP A 71 13.02 21.21 18.46
CA ASP A 71 11.80 21.61 17.74
C ASP A 71 11.92 21.57 16.19
N ARG A 72 12.73 20.66 15.65
CA ARG A 72 12.91 20.47 14.19
C ARG A 72 12.20 19.24 13.61
N GLY A 73 11.30 18.64 14.40
CA GLY A 73 10.56 17.43 13.98
C GLY A 73 11.52 16.25 13.73
N PRO A 74 11.15 15.31 12.83
CA PRO A 74 11.96 14.12 12.57
C PRO A 74 13.39 14.41 12.08
N LEU A 75 13.62 15.57 11.45
CA LEU A 75 14.95 15.97 10.97
C LEU A 75 15.94 16.19 12.12
N GLY A 76 15.47 16.69 13.27
CA GLY A 76 16.31 16.87 14.46
C GLY A 76 16.88 15.54 14.95
N GLY A 77 15.99 14.54 15.08
CA GLY A 77 16.35 13.18 15.47
C GLY A 77 17.22 12.46 14.45
N LEU A 78 16.89 12.57 13.16
CA LEU A 78 17.70 12.00 12.08
C LEU A 78 19.13 12.54 12.12
N HIS A 79 19.28 13.86 12.17
CA HIS A 79 20.58 14.51 12.24
C HIS A 79 21.38 14.09 13.48
N ALA A 80 20.75 14.17 14.66
CA ALA A 80 21.43 13.91 15.91
C ALA A 80 21.94 12.46 15.97
N CYS A 81 21.09 11.47 15.66
CA CYS A 81 21.50 10.06 15.66
C CYS A 81 22.55 9.77 14.59
N MET A 82 22.40 10.29 13.36
CA MET A 82 23.39 10.05 12.29
C MET A 82 24.77 10.63 12.63
N LYS A 83 24.86 11.68 13.45
CA LYS A 83 26.15 12.23 13.90
C LYS A 83 26.90 11.32 14.88
N GLU A 84 26.22 10.42 15.58
CA GLU A 84 26.83 9.45 16.51
C GLU A 84 27.14 8.09 15.84
N MET A 85 26.66 7.87 14.61
CA MET A 85 26.81 6.60 13.92
C MET A 85 28.15 6.47 13.18
N GLU A 86 28.83 5.35 13.40
CA GLU A 86 30.03 4.97 12.63
C GLU A 86 29.70 4.14 11.39
N THR A 87 28.51 3.53 11.35
CA THR A 87 28.07 2.70 10.23
C THR A 87 27.76 3.55 9.00
N PRO A 88 28.01 3.06 7.77
CA PRO A 88 27.73 3.82 6.56
C PRO A 88 26.23 4.08 6.34
N PHE A 89 25.37 3.18 6.82
CA PHE A 89 23.92 3.28 6.64
C PHE A 89 23.18 3.15 7.97
N CYS A 90 21.95 3.69 8.01
CA CYS A 90 21.02 3.44 9.10
C CYS A 90 19.64 3.02 8.56
N LEU A 91 19.04 2.04 9.22
CA LEU A 91 17.63 1.70 9.07
C LEU A 91 16.82 2.69 9.91
N VAL A 92 16.04 3.55 9.28
CA VAL A 92 15.17 4.52 9.95
C VAL A 92 13.80 3.87 10.15
N LEU A 93 13.32 3.84 11.40
CA LEU A 93 11.99 3.34 11.75
C LEU A 93 11.31 4.27 12.77
N PRO A 94 9.99 4.52 12.67
CA PRO A 94 9.25 5.20 13.71
C PRO A 94 8.78 4.19 14.78
N VAL A 95 8.56 4.66 16.02
CA VAL A 95 8.01 3.80 17.09
C VAL A 95 6.54 3.42 16.87
N ASP A 96 5.84 4.09 15.95
CA ASP A 96 4.38 4.02 15.81
C ASP A 96 3.87 2.91 14.86
N VAL A 97 4.76 2.02 14.39
CA VAL A 97 4.46 0.85 13.54
C VAL A 97 4.77 -0.50 14.24
N PRO A 98 4.15 -0.79 15.40
CA PRO A 98 4.52 -1.94 16.24
C PRO A 98 4.22 -3.31 15.60
N ARG A 99 3.49 -3.39 14.48
CA ARG A 99 3.17 -4.64 13.77
C ARG A 99 3.98 -4.88 12.50
N LEU A 100 4.92 -3.98 12.15
CA LEU A 100 5.82 -4.16 11.01
C LEU A 100 6.62 -5.46 11.20
N SER A 101 6.58 -6.39 10.25
CA SER A 101 7.22 -7.70 10.44
C SER A 101 8.74 -7.68 10.16
N PRO A 102 9.55 -8.53 10.81
CA PRO A 102 10.97 -8.68 10.51
C PRO A 102 11.23 -9.08 9.05
N GLU A 103 10.36 -9.87 8.44
CA GLU A 103 10.51 -10.35 7.05
C GLU A 103 10.51 -9.19 6.06
N ILE A 104 9.72 -8.15 6.32
CA ILE A 104 9.67 -6.95 5.49
C ILE A 104 10.97 -6.15 5.59
N LEU A 105 11.49 -6.02 6.82
CA LEU A 105 12.77 -5.36 7.05
C LEU A 105 13.90 -6.12 6.35
N GLU A 106 13.85 -7.45 6.41
CA GLU A 106 14.77 -8.34 5.71
C GLU A 106 14.72 -8.11 4.19
N GLU A 107 13.53 -8.07 3.59
CA GLU A 107 13.36 -7.79 2.15
C GLU A 107 13.96 -6.43 1.75
N LEU A 108 13.69 -5.38 2.52
CA LEU A 108 14.22 -4.03 2.30
C LEU A 108 15.76 -4.02 2.36
N LEU A 109 16.33 -4.67 3.37
CA LEU A 109 17.78 -4.76 3.56
C LEU A 109 18.43 -5.58 2.44
N VAL A 110 17.87 -6.73 2.08
CA VAL A 110 18.36 -7.57 0.97
C VAL A 110 18.30 -6.82 -0.35
N TYR A 111 17.23 -6.07 -0.60
CA TYR A 111 17.12 -5.23 -1.79
C TYR A 111 18.23 -4.18 -1.79
N HIS A 112 18.40 -3.45 -0.68
CA HIS A 112 19.46 -2.44 -0.54
C HIS A 112 20.87 -3.05 -0.73
N GLU A 113 21.16 -4.21 -0.15
CA GLU A 113 22.45 -4.91 -0.27
C GLU A 113 22.78 -5.29 -1.71
N ARG A 114 21.77 -5.78 -2.47
CA ARG A 114 21.94 -6.20 -3.87
C ARG A 114 22.06 -5.01 -4.82
N HIS A 115 21.37 -3.92 -4.50
CA HIS A 115 21.29 -2.72 -5.34
C HIS A 115 22.15 -1.57 -4.80
N ARG A 116 23.08 -1.84 -3.88
CA ARG A 116 24.02 -0.90 -3.24
C ARG A 116 24.99 -0.20 -4.21
N ARG A 117 24.71 -0.25 -5.51
CA ARG A 117 25.37 0.43 -6.62
C ARG A 117 24.38 1.28 -7.44
N GLY A 118 23.24 1.67 -6.87
CA GLY A 118 22.27 2.61 -7.43
C GLY A 118 22.86 4.01 -7.59
N LEU A 119 23.75 4.16 -8.57
CA LEU A 119 24.39 5.41 -8.94
C LEU A 119 23.38 6.31 -9.64
N THR A 120 22.90 7.33 -8.94
CA THR A 120 22.79 8.64 -9.57
C THR A 120 23.98 9.49 -9.11
N ARG A 121 24.95 9.72 -10.02
CA ARG A 121 26.12 10.63 -9.82
C ARG A 121 27.15 10.25 -8.73
N GLY A 122 27.42 8.99 -8.44
CA GLY A 122 28.55 8.64 -7.54
C GLY A 122 28.25 8.67 -6.05
N ARG A 123 26.99 8.85 -5.64
CA ARG A 123 26.57 9.05 -4.24
C ARG A 123 25.59 7.96 -3.82
N GLU A 124 25.73 7.46 -2.59
CA GLU A 124 24.73 6.58 -1.97
C GLU A 124 23.44 7.39 -1.72
N ILE A 125 22.28 6.79 -2.02
CA ILE A 125 20.97 7.44 -1.90
C ILE A 125 20.07 6.65 -0.95
N PRO A 126 19.15 7.31 -0.24
CA PRO A 126 18.12 6.65 0.55
C PRO A 126 17.28 5.70 -0.28
N LEU A 127 16.98 4.54 0.31
CA LEU A 127 15.95 3.63 -0.15
C LEU A 127 14.74 3.77 0.78
N LEU A 128 13.70 4.42 0.29
CA LEU A 128 12.46 4.58 1.01
C LEU A 128 11.54 3.42 0.71
N TRP A 129 10.69 3.09 1.66
CA TRP A 129 9.58 2.23 1.36
C TRP A 129 8.42 3.02 0.71
N GLU A 130 7.80 2.42 -0.30
CA GLU A 130 6.61 2.91 -0.99
C GLU A 130 5.51 1.83 -0.98
N HIS A 131 4.31 2.21 -0.56
CA HIS A 131 3.10 1.39 -0.61
C HIS A 131 1.99 2.14 -1.36
N GLY A 132 1.48 1.54 -2.44
CA GLY A 132 0.59 2.22 -3.38
C GLY A 132 1.19 3.53 -3.90
N VAL A 133 0.56 4.66 -3.59
CA VAL A 133 1.04 6.02 -3.95
C VAL A 133 1.76 6.74 -2.79
N ARG A 134 1.81 6.13 -1.60
CA ARG A 134 2.37 6.76 -0.40
C ARG A 134 3.81 6.32 -0.19
N LYS A 135 4.70 7.31 -0.14
CA LYS A 135 6.10 7.15 0.25
C LYS A 135 6.19 7.34 1.76
N GLU A 136 6.84 6.42 2.45
CA GLU A 136 7.05 6.50 3.90
C GLU A 136 8.47 6.96 4.18
N PRO A 137 8.72 8.28 4.37
CA PRO A 137 10.08 8.78 4.53
C PRO A 137 10.71 8.31 5.84
N LEU A 138 9.92 7.85 6.82
CA LEU A 138 10.46 7.39 8.10
C LEU A 138 10.64 5.88 8.16
N ILE A 139 10.40 5.16 7.06
CA ILE A 139 10.66 3.72 6.94
C ILE A 139 11.55 3.51 5.72
N GLY A 140 12.85 3.33 5.97
CA GLY A 140 13.82 3.22 4.87
C GLY A 140 15.25 3.07 5.33
N VAL A 141 16.14 2.79 4.38
CA VAL A 141 17.59 2.73 4.60
C VAL A 141 18.21 4.03 4.11
N TYR A 142 18.95 4.70 4.99
CA TYR A 142 19.52 6.02 4.75
C TYR A 142 21.05 5.99 4.84
N PRO A 143 21.78 6.68 3.96
CA PRO A 143 23.21 6.94 4.15
C PRO A 143 23.42 7.86 5.35
N VAL A 144 24.30 7.47 6.28
CA VAL A 144 24.64 8.28 7.47
C VAL A 144 25.31 9.60 7.08
N ALA A 145 26.00 9.63 5.95
CA ALA A 145 26.57 10.85 5.37
C ALA A 145 25.53 11.96 5.08
N MET A 146 24.23 11.65 5.14
CA MET A 146 23.16 12.65 5.04
C MET A 146 23.13 13.66 6.19
N ALA A 147 23.76 13.36 7.33
CA ALA A 147 23.82 14.25 8.48
C ALA A 147 24.20 15.69 8.11
N GLU A 148 25.22 15.89 7.28
CA GLU A 148 25.68 17.24 6.90
C GLU A 148 24.62 18.01 6.10
N THR A 149 23.99 17.36 5.12
CA THR A 149 22.93 18.00 4.32
C THR A 149 21.67 18.26 5.15
N ILE A 150 21.33 17.37 6.09
CA ILE A 150 20.25 17.63 7.04
C ILE A 150 20.59 18.84 7.91
N GLU A 151 21.84 18.97 8.38
CA GLU A 151 22.27 20.11 9.20
C GLU A 151 22.14 21.44 8.44
N GLU A 152 22.62 21.52 7.20
CA GLU A 152 22.45 22.68 6.32
C GLU A 152 20.98 23.07 6.20
N MET A 153 20.12 22.09 5.94
CA MET A 153 18.69 22.33 5.74
C MET A 153 17.95 22.75 7.02
N ILE A 154 18.37 22.24 8.19
CA ILE A 154 17.87 22.70 9.49
C ILE A 154 18.23 24.18 9.70
N LYS A 155 19.47 24.58 9.39
CA LYS A 155 19.94 25.97 9.48
C LYS A 155 19.17 26.89 8.51
N GLU A 156 18.82 26.41 7.32
CA GLU A 156 18.01 27.11 6.30
C GLU A 156 16.49 27.16 6.61
N ARG A 157 16.03 26.60 7.75
CA ARG A 157 14.61 26.48 8.16
C ARG A 157 13.74 25.64 7.20
N ALA A 158 14.29 24.65 6.50
CA ALA A 158 13.48 23.66 5.79
C ALA A 158 12.90 22.62 6.78
N LEU A 159 11.60 22.28 6.65
CA LEU A 159 10.86 21.55 7.71
C LEU A 159 10.38 20.13 7.35
N PRO A 160 10.06 19.76 6.08
CA PRO A 160 9.69 18.38 5.75
C PRO A 160 10.89 17.49 5.40
N VAL A 161 10.89 16.23 5.86
CA VAL A 161 11.90 15.21 5.50
C VAL A 161 12.02 15.05 3.98
N PHE A 162 10.88 15.08 3.28
CA PHE A 162 10.85 15.03 1.81
C PHE A 162 11.68 16.10 1.11
N ARG A 163 11.83 17.30 1.70
CA ARG A 163 12.68 18.34 1.06
C ARG A 163 14.15 17.98 1.07
N VAL A 164 14.62 17.27 2.12
CA VAL A 164 15.99 16.74 2.17
C VAL A 164 16.13 15.63 1.14
N LEU A 165 15.15 14.73 1.07
CA LEU A 165 15.12 13.63 0.12
C LEU A 165 15.12 14.14 -1.33
N ASP A 166 14.31 15.13 -1.67
CA ASP A 166 14.26 15.73 -3.01
C ASP A 166 15.60 16.41 -3.38
N ARG A 167 16.28 17.03 -2.41
CA ARG A 167 17.62 17.65 -2.61
C ARG A 167 18.71 16.59 -2.76
N TRP A 168 18.64 15.49 -2.02
CA TRP A 168 19.65 14.43 -2.04
C TRP A 168 19.45 13.46 -3.23
N GLY A 169 18.20 13.21 -3.61
CA GLY A 169 17.77 12.06 -4.40
C GLY A 169 17.42 10.87 -3.52
N TYR A 170 16.47 10.04 -3.93
CA TYR A 170 16.09 8.79 -3.25
C TYR A 170 15.50 7.79 -4.24
N GLU A 171 15.54 6.52 -3.87
CA GLU A 171 14.84 5.43 -4.54
C GLU A 171 13.69 4.91 -3.67
N CYS A 172 12.75 4.21 -4.29
CA CYS A 172 11.62 3.60 -3.62
C CYS A 172 11.63 2.08 -3.83
N PHE A 173 11.56 1.34 -2.73
CA PHE A 173 11.27 -0.08 -2.71
C PHE A 173 9.75 -0.25 -2.71
N LEU A 174 9.18 -0.68 -3.84
CA LEU A 174 7.73 -0.87 -3.97
C LEU A 174 7.35 -2.28 -3.50
N ARG A 175 6.60 -2.36 -2.40
CA ARG A 175 6.08 -3.61 -1.86
C ARG A 175 4.76 -3.33 -1.16
N ASP A 176 3.71 -4.02 -1.58
CA ASP A 176 2.42 -4.00 -0.89
C ASP A 176 2.55 -4.76 0.43
N ILE A 177 2.21 -4.09 1.53
CA ILE A 177 2.21 -4.66 2.87
C ILE A 177 0.80 -4.53 3.42
N PRO A 178 0.29 -5.57 4.09
CA PRO A 178 -1.01 -5.50 4.74
C PRO A 178 -1.14 -4.23 5.59
N GLU A 179 -2.23 -3.46 5.39
CA GLU A 179 -2.44 -2.17 6.06
C GLU A 179 -2.34 -2.26 7.60
N ASP A 180 -2.62 -3.44 8.14
CA ASP A 180 -2.61 -3.73 9.56
C ASP A 180 -1.19 -3.85 10.17
N GLN A 181 -0.16 -4.08 9.33
CA GLN A 181 1.25 -4.08 9.74
C GLN A 181 1.87 -2.68 9.74
N ILE A 182 1.32 -1.75 8.96
CA ILE A 182 1.75 -0.34 8.88
C ILE A 182 0.82 0.64 9.57
N LEU A 183 -0.12 0.13 10.34
CA LEU A 183 -1.06 0.98 11.05
C LEU A 183 -0.29 1.90 12.00
N ASN A 184 -0.20 3.17 11.62
CA ASN A 184 0.46 4.17 12.44
C ASN A 184 -0.42 4.50 13.65
N VAL A 185 0.01 4.07 14.83
CA VAL A 185 -0.74 4.20 16.08
C VAL A 185 -0.54 5.59 16.69
N ASN A 186 -1.31 6.55 16.17
CA ASN A 186 -1.21 7.97 16.52
C ASN A 186 -2.30 8.49 17.46
N THR A 187 -3.35 7.71 17.74
CA THR A 187 -4.48 8.12 18.61
C THR A 187 -4.86 7.03 19.62
N PRO A 188 -5.49 7.40 20.76
CA PRO A 188 -5.90 6.43 21.77
C PRO A 188 -6.86 5.36 21.22
N GLU A 189 -7.69 5.72 20.24
CA GLU A 189 -8.61 4.81 19.57
C GLU A 189 -7.86 3.77 18.72
N LEU A 190 -6.82 4.20 17.99
CA LEU A 190 -5.96 3.29 17.23
C LEU A 190 -5.16 2.37 18.16
N TYR A 191 -4.71 2.88 19.31
CA TYR A 191 -4.03 2.06 20.31
C TYR A 191 -4.96 1.02 20.93
N LYS A 192 -6.21 1.40 21.22
CA LYS A 192 -7.23 0.45 21.68
C LYS A 192 -7.48 -0.65 20.63
N ARG A 193 -7.61 -0.27 19.35
CA ARG A 193 -7.74 -1.23 18.23
C ARG A 193 -6.53 -2.15 18.12
N LEU A 194 -5.32 -1.62 18.31
CA LEU A 194 -4.09 -2.41 18.33
C LEU A 194 -4.14 -3.47 19.45
N LEU A 195 -4.48 -3.07 20.68
CA LEU A 195 -4.57 -3.99 21.83
C LEU A 195 -5.64 -5.07 21.67
N GLU A 196 -6.71 -4.77 20.95
CA GLU A 196 -7.77 -5.73 20.60
C GLU A 196 -7.32 -6.73 19.50
N SER A 197 -6.19 -6.50 18.83
CA SER A 197 -5.61 -7.38 17.80
C SER A 197 -4.48 -8.27 18.35
N ARG A 198 -4.62 -9.60 18.28
CA ARG A 198 -3.58 -10.55 18.74
C ARG A 198 -2.30 -10.52 17.87
N PRO A 199 -1.10 -10.78 18.43
CA PRO A 199 0.20 -10.79 17.71
C PRO A 199 0.29 -11.79 16.55
N ASP A 200 -0.54 -12.83 16.59
CA ASP A 200 -0.47 -14.05 15.79
C ASP A 200 -1.56 -14.10 14.69
N GLY A 201 -2.14 -12.95 14.34
CA GLY A 201 -3.09 -12.84 13.21
C GLY A 201 -4.41 -13.59 13.41
N THR A 202 -4.57 -14.32 14.51
CA THR A 202 -5.82 -14.97 14.89
C THR A 202 -6.59 -14.08 15.87
N ALA A 203 -7.32 -13.13 15.31
CA ALA A 203 -8.28 -12.34 16.08
C ALA A 203 -9.53 -13.20 16.39
N GLU A 204 -9.57 -13.84 17.57
CA GLU A 204 -10.85 -14.19 18.18
C GLU A 204 -11.50 -12.92 18.73
N GLY A 205 -12.57 -12.48 18.06
CA GLY A 205 -13.51 -11.52 18.64
C GLY A 205 -13.59 -10.15 17.96
N ARG A 206 -13.94 -10.16 16.67
CA ARG A 206 -14.55 -9.06 15.87
C ARG A 206 -13.61 -7.92 15.44
N GLY A 207 -13.01 -8.07 14.25
CA GLY A 207 -12.68 -6.90 13.43
C GLY A 207 -11.72 -7.11 12.27
N GLY A 208 -10.76 -8.04 12.37
CA GLY A 208 -10.02 -8.54 11.21
C GLY A 208 -10.95 -9.48 10.46
N LYS A 209 -11.65 -8.95 9.46
CA LYS A 209 -12.64 -9.72 8.71
C LYS A 209 -11.89 -10.80 7.92
N MET A 210 -11.97 -12.06 8.39
CA MET A 210 -11.48 -13.22 7.65
C MET A 210 -11.98 -13.12 6.20
N GLU A 211 -11.07 -13.18 5.24
CA GLU A 211 -11.42 -13.08 3.81
C GLU A 211 -11.81 -14.44 3.24
N LYS A 212 -11.44 -15.51 3.94
CA LYS A 212 -11.68 -16.91 3.60
C LYS A 212 -11.84 -17.76 4.85
N GLU A 213 -12.49 -18.91 4.72
CA GLU A 213 -12.56 -19.94 5.75
C GLU A 213 -12.07 -21.27 5.17
N ARG A 214 -11.57 -22.16 6.04
CA ARG A 214 -11.11 -23.48 5.64
C ARG A 214 -12.18 -24.51 5.96
N VAL A 215 -12.57 -25.31 4.98
CA VAL A 215 -13.64 -26.30 5.08
C VAL A 215 -13.14 -27.69 4.73
N GLN A 216 -13.74 -28.72 5.33
CA GLN A 216 -13.51 -30.10 4.93
C GLN A 216 -14.33 -30.43 3.68
N ILE A 217 -13.69 -31.04 2.69
CA ILE A 217 -14.28 -31.44 1.42
C ILE A 217 -13.95 -32.89 1.08
N LEU A 218 -14.74 -33.48 0.19
CA LEU A 218 -14.40 -34.73 -0.49
C LEU A 218 -13.92 -34.40 -1.91
N LYS A 219 -12.61 -34.49 -2.14
CA LYS A 219 -12.00 -34.32 -3.46
C LYS A 219 -12.15 -35.60 -4.28
N ILE A 220 -12.67 -35.48 -5.50
CA ILE A 220 -12.75 -36.58 -6.46
C ILE A 220 -11.47 -36.62 -7.30
N THR A 221 -10.75 -37.74 -7.29
CA THR A 221 -9.59 -37.97 -8.16
C THR A 221 -9.77 -39.31 -8.88
N GLY A 222 -9.97 -39.28 -10.20
CA GLY A 222 -10.39 -40.47 -10.94
C GLY A 222 -11.77 -40.96 -10.47
N ASN A 223 -11.86 -42.20 -9.98
CA ASN A 223 -13.09 -42.81 -9.45
C ASN A 223 -13.09 -42.95 -7.92
N GLN A 224 -12.28 -42.17 -7.20
CA GLN A 224 -12.16 -42.24 -5.74
C GLN A 224 -12.45 -40.89 -5.07
N PHE A 225 -13.00 -40.95 -3.86
CA PHE A 225 -13.16 -39.81 -2.96
C PHE A 225 -11.99 -39.76 -1.97
N GLN A 226 -11.49 -38.56 -1.70
CA GLN A 226 -10.45 -38.29 -0.72
C GLN A 226 -10.86 -37.09 0.15
N GLU A 227 -10.84 -37.25 1.47
CA GLU A 227 -11.02 -36.13 2.39
C GLU A 227 -9.83 -35.15 2.29
N LYS A 228 -10.13 -33.86 2.16
CA LYS A 228 -9.14 -32.79 2.10
C LYS A 228 -9.71 -31.52 2.71
N GLU A 229 -8.84 -30.61 3.12
CA GLU A 229 -9.21 -29.23 3.40
C GLU A 229 -9.10 -28.37 2.14
N ASP A 230 -10.02 -27.41 2.02
CA ASP A 230 -10.03 -26.40 0.96
C ASP A 230 -10.34 -25.02 1.54
N ASP A 231 -9.79 -23.98 0.93
CA ASP A 231 -10.02 -22.60 1.33
C ASP A 231 -11.17 -22.02 0.48
N VAL A 232 -12.21 -21.50 1.13
CA VAL A 232 -13.36 -20.88 0.45
C VAL A 232 -13.46 -19.41 0.81
N ALA A 233 -13.72 -18.55 -0.19
CA ALA A 233 -13.85 -17.12 0.02
C ALA A 233 -15.09 -16.79 0.85
N LEU A 234 -14.95 -15.87 1.81
CA LEU A 234 -16.06 -15.42 2.63
C LEU A 234 -16.88 -14.34 1.92
N GLU A 235 -18.18 -14.60 1.86
CA GLU A 235 -19.18 -13.65 1.38
C GLU A 235 -19.84 -12.94 2.56
N TYR A 236 -19.87 -11.62 2.51
CA TYR A 236 -20.40 -10.75 3.56
C TYR A 236 -21.50 -9.86 3.00
N GLN A 237 -22.63 -9.80 3.71
CA GLN A 237 -23.70 -8.84 3.43
C GLN A 237 -23.37 -7.50 4.07
N TYR A 238 -22.87 -6.55 3.28
CA TYR A 238 -22.60 -5.19 3.73
C TYR A 238 -23.80 -4.28 3.51
N CYS A 239 -24.36 -3.74 4.61
CA CYS A 239 -25.41 -2.73 4.54
C CYS A 239 -24.78 -1.32 4.49
N LEU A 240 -24.91 -0.68 3.34
CA LEU A 240 -24.48 0.69 3.09
C LEU A 240 -25.66 1.65 3.26
N ARG A 241 -25.56 2.56 4.22
CA ARG A 241 -26.54 3.63 4.43
C ARG A 241 -26.12 4.91 3.71
N LEU A 242 -27.04 5.45 2.90
CA LEU A 242 -26.87 6.71 2.18
C LEU A 242 -27.35 7.91 3.02
N LYS A 243 -27.03 9.13 2.59
CA LYS A 243 -27.41 10.37 3.32
C LYS A 243 -28.92 10.58 3.38
N ASP A 244 -29.63 10.16 2.33
CA ASP A 244 -31.09 10.23 2.25
C ASP A 244 -31.80 9.17 3.12
N GLY A 245 -31.05 8.37 3.88
CA GLY A 245 -31.56 7.33 4.76
C GLY A 245 -31.86 6.01 4.07
N ARG A 246 -31.71 5.90 2.73
CA ARG A 246 -31.80 4.61 2.04
C ARG A 246 -30.68 3.67 2.47
N GLU A 247 -30.98 2.39 2.50
CA GLU A 247 -30.03 1.32 2.77
C GLU A 247 -29.91 0.38 1.58
N ILE A 248 -28.68 -0.02 1.29
CA ILE A 248 -28.35 -0.92 0.18
C ILE A 248 -27.56 -2.09 0.73
N SER A 249 -28.02 -3.30 0.48
CA SER A 249 -27.25 -4.51 0.79
C SER A 249 -26.34 -4.87 -0.38
N ILE A 250 -25.08 -5.13 -0.08
CA ILE A 250 -24.05 -5.49 -1.05
C ILE A 250 -23.44 -6.81 -0.59
N SER A 251 -23.56 -7.84 -1.42
CA SER A 251 -22.80 -9.07 -1.25
C SER A 251 -21.36 -8.83 -1.69
N CYS A 252 -20.39 -8.90 -0.78
CA CYS A 252 -19.00 -8.59 -1.05
C CYS A 252 -18.04 -9.38 -0.17
N THR A 253 -16.76 -9.32 -0.50
CA THR A 253 -15.71 -9.73 0.45
C THR A 253 -15.59 -8.70 1.56
N PRO A 254 -15.19 -9.11 2.76
CA PRO A 254 -15.24 -8.24 3.92
C PRO A 254 -13.97 -7.37 4.07
N THR A 255 -13.42 -6.89 2.96
CA THR A 255 -12.11 -6.22 2.86
C THR A 255 -12.26 -4.89 2.15
N HIS A 256 -11.38 -3.93 2.40
CA HIS A 256 -11.41 -2.61 1.73
C HIS A 256 -12.82 -1.98 1.75
N MET A 257 -13.46 -2.06 2.92
CA MET A 257 -14.86 -1.69 3.10
C MET A 257 -15.05 -0.18 2.97
N GLU A 258 -14.05 0.61 3.36
CA GLU A 258 -14.07 2.06 3.19
C GLU A 258 -14.07 2.43 1.71
N GLU A 259 -13.18 1.82 0.93
CA GLU A 259 -13.08 1.99 -0.52
C GLU A 259 -14.36 1.53 -1.21
N LEU A 260 -14.88 0.34 -0.87
CA LEU A 260 -16.15 -0.15 -1.41
C LEU A 260 -17.29 0.84 -1.14
N SER A 261 -17.34 1.39 0.08
CA SER A 261 -18.36 2.37 0.48
C SER A 261 -18.22 3.67 -0.29
N LEU A 262 -17.01 4.24 -0.35
CA LEU A 262 -16.73 5.48 -1.06
C LEU A 262 -17.06 5.36 -2.55
N GLY A 263 -16.57 4.31 -3.22
CA GLY A 263 -16.84 4.08 -4.62
C GLY A 263 -18.32 3.87 -4.91
N ARG A 264 -19.02 3.08 -4.08
CA ARG A 264 -20.45 2.86 -4.25
C ARG A 264 -21.27 4.13 -4.04
N ARG A 265 -21.00 4.90 -2.97
CA ARG A 265 -21.69 6.17 -2.68
C ARG A 265 -21.44 7.20 -3.79
N PHE A 266 -20.21 7.26 -4.31
CA PHE A 266 -19.87 8.10 -5.46
C PHE A 266 -20.71 7.75 -6.69
N LEU A 267 -20.74 6.47 -7.07
CA LEU A 267 -21.50 6.00 -8.23
C LEU A 267 -23.03 6.18 -8.08
N LEU A 268 -23.52 6.25 -6.85
CA LEU A 268 -24.93 6.55 -6.56
C LEU A 268 -25.23 8.04 -6.46
N GLY A 269 -24.21 8.91 -6.62
CA GLY A 269 -24.35 10.36 -6.48
C GLY A 269 -24.49 10.87 -5.04
N ASP A 270 -24.34 9.99 -4.04
CA ASP A 270 -24.52 10.33 -2.61
C ASP A 270 -23.40 11.25 -2.09
N LEU A 271 -22.25 11.29 -2.76
CA LEU A 271 -21.10 12.13 -2.41
C LEU A 271 -21.06 13.47 -3.18
N ALA A 272 -22.11 13.79 -3.95
CA ALA A 272 -22.16 15.02 -4.72
C ALA A 272 -21.93 16.26 -3.84
N GLY A 273 -20.95 17.08 -4.21
CA GLY A 273 -20.60 18.31 -3.50
C GLY A 273 -19.59 18.16 -2.37
N GLU A 274 -19.34 16.95 -1.85
CA GLU A 274 -18.36 16.69 -0.79
C GLU A 274 -17.03 16.16 -1.35
N ILE A 275 -17.12 15.21 -2.28
CA ILE A 275 -15.96 14.64 -2.95
C ILE A 275 -16.13 14.92 -4.44
N LYS A 276 -15.17 15.65 -5.00
CA LYS A 276 -15.11 15.90 -6.43
C LYS A 276 -13.98 15.06 -7.01
N PRO A 277 -14.20 14.37 -8.14
CA PRO A 277 -13.10 13.75 -8.88
C PRO A 277 -12.04 14.81 -9.17
N VAL A 278 -10.77 14.43 -9.06
CA VAL A 278 -9.68 15.32 -9.44
C VAL A 278 -9.79 15.60 -10.94
N HIS A 279 -9.96 16.87 -11.28
CA HIS A 279 -10.01 17.30 -12.66
C HIS A 279 -8.63 17.14 -13.30
N ALA A 280 -8.60 16.39 -14.40
CA ALA A 280 -7.41 16.18 -15.20
C ALA A 280 -7.84 15.89 -16.63
N ASP A 281 -7.03 16.34 -17.59
CA ASP A 281 -7.17 15.88 -18.96
C ASP A 281 -6.73 14.41 -19.05
N PRO A 282 -7.46 13.58 -19.80
CA PRO A 282 -7.02 12.23 -20.09
C PRO A 282 -5.65 12.21 -20.76
N VAL A 283 -4.90 11.13 -20.56
CA VAL A 283 -3.67 10.89 -21.32
C VAL A 283 -4.00 10.73 -22.81
N GLU A 284 -3.13 11.23 -23.69
CA GLU A 284 -3.36 11.08 -25.14
C GLU A 284 -3.27 9.62 -25.59
N SER A 285 -2.35 8.85 -24.99
CA SER A 285 -2.15 7.45 -25.33
C SER A 285 -1.58 6.60 -24.20
N ILE A 286 -1.78 5.28 -24.31
CA ILE A 286 -1.17 4.26 -23.46
C ILE A 286 -0.46 3.23 -24.35
N SER A 287 0.80 2.94 -24.04
CA SER A 287 1.57 1.94 -24.80
C SER A 287 1.13 0.51 -24.52
N LEU A 288 1.12 -0.34 -25.55
CA LEU A 288 0.92 -1.78 -25.43
C LEU A 288 1.91 -2.43 -24.46
N LYS A 289 3.18 -1.99 -24.47
CA LYS A 289 4.22 -2.50 -23.57
C LYS A 289 3.81 -2.37 -22.10
N LYS A 290 3.31 -1.20 -21.70
CA LYS A 290 2.82 -0.93 -20.34
C LYS A 290 1.59 -1.78 -20.02
N ILE A 291 0.64 -1.93 -20.94
CA ILE A 291 -0.55 -2.77 -20.75
C ILE A 291 -0.15 -4.23 -20.50
N PHE A 292 0.75 -4.78 -21.31
CA PHE A 292 1.20 -6.16 -21.15
C PHE A 292 2.09 -6.36 -19.93
N GLN A 293 2.89 -5.37 -19.55
CA GLN A 293 3.63 -5.40 -18.29
C GLN A 293 2.67 -5.54 -17.11
N THR A 294 1.63 -4.70 -17.03
CA THR A 294 0.61 -4.80 -15.98
C THR A 294 -0.16 -6.12 -16.05
N ALA A 295 -0.49 -6.62 -17.25
CA ALA A 295 -1.13 -7.92 -17.42
C ALA A 295 -0.28 -9.08 -16.88
N LYS A 296 1.05 -8.99 -17.08
CA LYS A 296 2.02 -9.96 -16.58
C LYS A 296 2.10 -9.90 -15.06
N GLU A 297 2.22 -8.71 -14.48
CA GLU A 297 2.22 -8.51 -13.02
C GLU A 297 0.96 -9.10 -12.37
N MET A 298 -0.23 -8.83 -12.95
CA MET A 298 -1.50 -9.42 -12.49
C MET A 298 -1.58 -10.95 -12.63
N PHE A 299 -0.77 -11.56 -13.51
CA PHE A 299 -0.76 -13.00 -13.72
C PHE A 299 0.25 -13.70 -12.81
N GLU A 300 1.43 -13.11 -12.64
CA GLU A 300 2.52 -13.64 -11.82
C GLU A 300 2.26 -13.41 -10.33
N ASN A 301 1.59 -12.30 -9.98
CA ASN A 301 1.19 -11.97 -8.61
C ASN A 301 -0.35 -11.80 -8.54
N PRO A 302 -1.13 -12.88 -8.70
CA PRO A 302 -2.56 -12.83 -8.44
C PRO A 302 -2.81 -12.44 -6.98
N GLY A 303 -3.94 -11.79 -6.72
CA GLY A 303 -4.33 -11.46 -5.36
C GLY A 303 -4.47 -12.71 -4.49
N THR A 304 -4.26 -12.55 -3.19
CA THR A 304 -4.20 -13.65 -2.22
C THR A 304 -5.50 -14.44 -2.21
N LEU A 305 -6.65 -13.76 -2.23
CA LEU A 305 -7.94 -14.42 -2.14
C LEU A 305 -8.22 -15.27 -3.38
N PHE A 306 -7.92 -14.76 -4.58
CA PHE A 306 -8.04 -15.57 -5.79
C PHE A 306 -7.06 -16.75 -5.82
N SER A 307 -5.82 -16.54 -5.39
CA SER A 307 -4.79 -17.58 -5.36
C SER A 307 -5.19 -18.76 -4.47
N ASP A 308 -5.77 -18.44 -3.32
CA ASP A 308 -6.12 -19.43 -2.31
C ASP A 308 -7.45 -20.14 -2.60
N THR A 309 -8.43 -19.41 -3.16
CA THR A 309 -9.82 -19.90 -3.26
C THR A 309 -10.33 -20.07 -4.68
N GLY A 310 -9.70 -19.42 -5.66
CA GLY A 310 -10.21 -19.29 -7.04
C GLY A 310 -11.53 -18.51 -7.16
N CYS A 311 -12.08 -17.97 -6.07
CA CYS A 311 -13.44 -17.44 -5.99
C CYS A 311 -13.48 -15.89 -5.93
N ALA A 312 -12.45 -15.22 -6.42
CA ALA A 312 -12.37 -13.76 -6.42
C ALA A 312 -12.09 -13.17 -7.80
N HIS A 313 -12.55 -11.94 -8.00
CA HIS A 313 -12.16 -11.08 -9.09
C HIS A 313 -11.20 -10.01 -8.59
N SER A 314 -10.14 -9.76 -9.34
CA SER A 314 -9.20 -8.68 -9.10
C SER A 314 -9.49 -7.53 -10.06
N CYS A 315 -9.42 -6.30 -9.57
CA CYS A 315 -9.48 -5.08 -10.36
C CYS A 315 -8.27 -4.21 -10.03
N VAL A 316 -7.53 -3.82 -11.06
CA VAL A 316 -6.29 -3.05 -10.92
C VAL A 316 -6.49 -1.63 -11.42
N LEU A 317 -6.02 -0.67 -10.64
CA LEU A 317 -5.84 0.71 -11.05
C LEU A 317 -4.42 0.87 -11.56
N MET A 318 -4.26 1.39 -12.78
CA MET A 318 -2.94 1.68 -13.32
C MET A 318 -2.85 3.12 -13.85
N MET A 319 -1.68 3.73 -13.68
CA MET A 319 -1.36 5.05 -14.20
C MET A 319 0.04 5.03 -14.80
N GLU A 320 0.17 5.47 -16.05
CA GLU A 320 1.44 5.48 -16.79
C GLU A 320 2.19 4.13 -16.82
N GLY A 321 1.48 3.00 -16.72
CA GLY A 321 2.07 1.65 -16.71
C GLY A 321 2.47 1.13 -15.34
N ARG A 322 2.20 1.88 -14.28
CA ARG A 322 2.41 1.45 -12.89
C ARG A 322 1.07 1.03 -12.29
N VAL A 323 1.05 -0.09 -11.58
CA VAL A 323 -0.07 -0.50 -10.73
C VAL A 323 -0.09 0.39 -9.49
N LEU A 324 -1.21 1.07 -9.24
CA LEU A 324 -1.40 1.91 -8.06
C LEU A 324 -2.09 1.14 -6.93
N CYS A 325 -3.03 0.26 -7.29
CA CYS A 325 -3.67 -0.66 -6.35
C CYS A 325 -4.26 -1.87 -7.10
N SER A 326 -4.44 -2.98 -6.37
CA SER A 326 -5.18 -4.16 -6.80
C SER A 326 -6.23 -4.50 -5.74
N MET A 327 -7.50 -4.56 -6.13
CA MET A 327 -8.62 -4.81 -5.23
C MET A 327 -9.30 -6.12 -5.58
N GLU A 328 -9.54 -6.97 -4.58
CA GLU A 328 -10.25 -8.24 -4.75
C GLU A 328 -11.68 -8.19 -4.21
N ASP A 329 -12.58 -8.87 -4.90
CA ASP A 329 -13.92 -9.17 -4.41
C ASP A 329 -14.52 -10.36 -5.15
N ILE A 330 -15.39 -11.14 -4.50
CA ILE A 330 -16.20 -12.20 -5.15
C ILE A 330 -17.00 -11.64 -6.34
N GLY A 331 -17.39 -10.36 -6.29
CA GLY A 331 -18.06 -9.65 -7.36
C GLY A 331 -17.14 -8.69 -8.10
N ARG A 332 -16.92 -8.89 -9.41
CA ARG A 332 -16.11 -7.98 -10.24
C ARG A 332 -16.52 -6.51 -10.15
N HIS A 333 -17.82 -6.23 -9.99
CA HIS A 333 -18.33 -4.86 -9.86
C HIS A 333 -17.93 -4.24 -8.53
N ASN A 334 -17.87 -5.01 -7.45
CA ASN A 334 -17.42 -4.53 -6.14
C ASN A 334 -15.92 -4.29 -6.14
N ALA A 335 -15.14 -5.14 -6.82
CA ALA A 335 -13.71 -4.92 -7.02
C ALA A 335 -13.44 -3.59 -7.75
N LEU A 336 -14.25 -3.26 -8.78
CA LEU A 336 -14.21 -1.95 -9.43
C LEU A 336 -14.60 -0.82 -8.48
N ASP A 337 -15.67 -0.99 -7.69
CA ASP A 337 -16.11 0.03 -6.74
C ASP A 337 -15.01 0.32 -5.69
N LYS A 338 -14.29 -0.71 -5.22
CA LYS A 338 -13.12 -0.55 -4.34
C LYS A 338 -12.01 0.24 -5.04
N VAL A 339 -11.68 -0.07 -6.29
CA VAL A 339 -10.70 0.72 -7.07
C VAL A 339 -11.11 2.19 -7.19
N ILE A 340 -12.39 2.46 -7.46
CA ILE A 340 -12.90 3.83 -7.53
C ILE A 340 -12.79 4.51 -6.17
N GLY A 341 -13.18 3.84 -5.09
CA GLY A 341 -13.07 4.37 -3.73
C GLY A 341 -11.64 4.67 -3.32
N TYR A 342 -10.69 3.81 -3.68
CA TYR A 342 -9.26 4.04 -3.48
C TYR A 342 -8.81 5.32 -4.21
N ALA A 343 -9.16 5.44 -5.49
CA ALA A 343 -8.82 6.64 -6.26
C ALA A 343 -9.42 7.92 -5.66
N LEU A 344 -10.64 7.87 -5.14
CA LEU A 344 -11.27 9.01 -4.47
C LEU A 344 -10.60 9.34 -3.13
N LYS A 345 -10.31 8.33 -2.31
CA LYS A 345 -9.67 8.47 -1.00
C LYS A 345 -8.29 9.11 -1.09
N TYR A 346 -7.52 8.75 -2.13
CA TYR A 346 -6.16 9.23 -2.34
C TYR A 346 -6.06 10.32 -3.41
N GLU A 347 -7.19 10.93 -3.80
CA GLU A 347 -7.24 12.04 -4.76
C GLU A 347 -6.47 11.76 -6.06
N ILE A 348 -6.61 10.53 -6.58
CA ILE A 348 -5.96 10.09 -7.81
C ILE A 348 -6.76 10.61 -9.03
N PRO A 349 -6.09 11.23 -10.02
CA PRO A 349 -6.76 11.72 -11.23
C PRO A 349 -7.17 10.56 -12.15
N ILE A 350 -8.37 10.01 -11.92
CA ILE A 350 -8.94 8.88 -12.70
C ILE A 350 -8.85 9.06 -14.22
N PRO A 351 -9.05 10.27 -14.82
CA PRO A 351 -8.89 10.45 -16.26
C PRO A 351 -7.50 10.06 -16.81
N LYS A 352 -6.45 10.09 -15.97
CA LYS A 352 -5.09 9.68 -16.33
C LYS A 352 -4.83 8.18 -16.12
N CYS A 353 -5.81 7.45 -15.60
CA CYS A 353 -5.69 6.05 -15.25
C CYS A 353 -6.39 5.15 -16.27
N ALA A 354 -5.94 3.89 -16.31
CA ALA A 354 -6.71 2.79 -16.86
C ALA A 354 -7.15 1.85 -15.74
N VAL A 355 -8.27 1.18 -15.95
CA VAL A 355 -8.74 0.11 -15.05
C VAL A 355 -8.66 -1.24 -15.73
N PHE A 356 -8.11 -2.23 -15.03
CA PHE A 356 -7.89 -3.57 -15.56
C PHE A 356 -8.63 -4.62 -14.71
N SER A 357 -9.67 -5.22 -15.29
CA SER A 357 -10.47 -6.27 -14.65
C SER A 357 -9.99 -7.67 -14.99
N SER A 358 -10.02 -8.58 -14.00
CA SER A 358 -9.94 -10.02 -14.28
C SER A 358 -11.25 -10.58 -14.88
N GLY A 359 -12.37 -9.88 -14.67
CA GLY A 359 -13.72 -10.31 -15.06
C GLY A 359 -14.20 -9.76 -16.42
N ARG A 360 -15.34 -10.27 -16.88
CA ARG A 360 -16.00 -9.84 -18.12
C ARG A 360 -16.49 -8.40 -18.04
N ILE A 361 -16.37 -7.66 -19.14
CA ILE A 361 -16.90 -6.30 -19.25
C ILE A 361 -18.31 -6.34 -19.84
N SER A 362 -19.31 -6.17 -18.98
CA SER A 362 -20.71 -5.92 -19.37
C SER A 362 -20.97 -4.42 -19.54
N GLN A 363 -22.11 -4.06 -20.14
CA GLN A 363 -22.52 -2.66 -20.27
C GLN A 363 -22.52 -1.94 -18.91
N ASP A 364 -23.13 -2.52 -17.87
CA ASP A 364 -23.20 -1.90 -16.54
C ASP A 364 -21.82 -1.74 -15.88
N TYR A 365 -20.88 -2.65 -16.17
CA TYR A 365 -19.51 -2.54 -15.66
C TYR A 365 -18.81 -1.35 -16.31
N LEU A 366 -18.89 -1.27 -17.64
CA LEU A 366 -18.30 -0.17 -18.39
C LEU A 366 -18.94 1.17 -18.02
N GLN A 367 -20.26 1.21 -17.83
CA GLN A 367 -20.96 2.43 -17.42
C GLN A 367 -20.46 2.96 -16.07
N LYS A 368 -20.21 2.08 -15.09
CA LYS A 368 -19.60 2.49 -13.81
C LYS A 368 -18.21 3.07 -14.00
N ALA A 369 -17.37 2.44 -14.83
CA ALA A 369 -16.03 2.93 -15.10
C ALA A 369 -16.06 4.31 -15.77
N ILE A 370 -16.95 4.51 -16.75
CA ILE A 370 -17.16 5.81 -17.42
C ILE A 370 -17.64 6.86 -16.43
N GLN A 371 -18.61 6.52 -15.58
CA GLN A 371 -19.13 7.43 -14.56
C GLN A 371 -18.05 7.87 -13.55
N ALA A 372 -17.08 6.99 -13.26
CA ALA A 372 -15.90 7.33 -12.47
C ALA A 372 -14.87 8.19 -13.21
N GLY A 373 -14.97 8.30 -14.54
CA GLY A 373 -14.08 9.11 -15.37
C GLY A 373 -12.96 8.30 -16.05
N PHE A 374 -13.04 6.97 -16.08
CA PHE A 374 -12.06 6.15 -16.80
C PHE A 374 -12.26 6.25 -18.32
N SER A 375 -11.19 6.58 -19.02
CA SER A 375 -11.15 6.60 -20.50
C SER A 375 -10.59 5.33 -21.13
N VAL A 376 -9.99 4.46 -20.33
CA VAL A 376 -9.41 3.19 -20.77
C VAL A 376 -9.82 2.05 -19.85
N VAL A 377 -10.48 1.04 -20.42
CA VAL A 377 -10.94 -0.16 -19.70
C VAL A 377 -10.34 -1.40 -20.34
N LEU A 378 -9.65 -2.19 -19.52
CA LEU A 378 -8.89 -3.37 -19.91
C LEU A 378 -9.48 -4.61 -19.23
N SER A 379 -9.47 -5.76 -19.90
CA SER A 379 -9.94 -7.01 -19.32
C SER A 379 -9.16 -8.24 -19.78
N ARG A 380 -8.96 -9.19 -18.85
CA ARG A 380 -8.43 -10.54 -19.15
C ARG A 380 -9.49 -11.45 -19.79
N ALA A 381 -10.75 -11.06 -19.71
CA ALA A 381 -11.90 -11.84 -20.13
C ALA A 381 -12.63 -11.20 -21.32
N ALA A 382 -13.75 -11.81 -21.70
CA ALA A 382 -14.58 -11.35 -22.80
C ALA A 382 -15.31 -10.03 -22.48
N VAL A 383 -15.71 -9.31 -23.52
CA VAL A 383 -16.60 -8.14 -23.44
C VAL A 383 -17.93 -8.47 -24.12
N THR A 384 -19.03 -7.87 -23.68
CA THR A 384 -20.35 -8.06 -24.32
C THR A 384 -20.52 -7.11 -25.51
N GLY A 385 -21.36 -7.49 -26.48
CA GLY A 385 -21.69 -6.60 -27.62
C GLY A 385 -22.26 -5.25 -27.18
N SER A 386 -23.05 -5.22 -26.10
CA SER A 386 -23.56 -3.98 -25.50
C SER A 386 -22.47 -3.11 -24.88
N ALA A 387 -21.44 -3.71 -24.28
CA ALA A 387 -20.27 -2.96 -23.80
C ALA A 387 -19.49 -2.34 -24.97
N VAL A 388 -19.34 -3.06 -26.08
CA VAL A 388 -18.70 -2.52 -27.30
C VAL A 388 -19.51 -1.34 -27.87
N ALA A 389 -20.85 -1.47 -27.92
CA ALA A 389 -21.71 -0.39 -28.38
C ALA A 389 -21.62 0.85 -27.47
N LEU A 390 -21.62 0.66 -26.15
CA LEU A 390 -21.43 1.75 -25.19
C LEU A 390 -20.05 2.40 -25.31
N ALA A 391 -18.98 1.59 -25.44
CA ALA A 391 -17.64 2.10 -25.64
C ALA A 391 -17.56 3.02 -26.86
N LYS A 392 -18.14 2.60 -28.00
CA LYS A 392 -18.20 3.41 -29.23
C LYS A 392 -18.99 4.71 -29.06
N LYS A 393 -20.09 4.65 -28.31
CA LYS A 393 -20.96 5.80 -28.08
C LYS A 393 -20.28 6.87 -27.20
N GLU A 394 -19.58 6.43 -26.16
CA GLU A 394 -18.94 7.30 -25.17
C GLU A 394 -17.44 7.55 -25.48
N ASP A 395 -16.97 7.07 -26.65
CA ASP A 395 -15.60 7.19 -27.16
C ASP A 395 -14.50 6.67 -26.19
N ILE A 396 -14.71 5.47 -25.64
CA ILE A 396 -13.86 4.85 -24.60
C ILE A 396 -13.00 3.73 -25.16
N THR A 397 -11.71 3.73 -24.85
CA THR A 397 -10.84 2.63 -25.27
C THR A 397 -11.12 1.37 -24.46
N LEU A 398 -11.51 0.30 -25.16
CA LEU A 398 -11.95 -0.97 -24.58
C LEU A 398 -11.16 -2.13 -25.17
N LEU A 399 -10.43 -2.83 -24.30
CA LEU A 399 -9.69 -4.04 -24.64
C LEU A 399 -10.17 -5.23 -23.81
N GLY A 400 -10.17 -6.41 -24.41
CA GLY A 400 -10.50 -7.67 -23.72
C GLY A 400 -9.59 -8.80 -24.16
N PHE A 401 -9.73 -9.96 -23.51
CA PHE A 401 -8.86 -11.13 -23.71
C PHE A 401 -7.36 -10.84 -23.59
N ILE A 402 -6.97 -9.83 -22.79
CA ILE A 402 -5.55 -9.51 -22.60
C ILE A 402 -4.89 -10.65 -21.81
N ARG A 403 -3.92 -11.31 -22.42
CA ARG A 403 -3.14 -12.41 -21.84
C ARG A 403 -1.74 -12.43 -22.45
N LYS A 404 -0.71 -12.55 -21.60
CA LYS A 404 0.70 -12.54 -22.04
C LYS A 404 0.98 -11.31 -22.92
N GLU A 405 1.22 -11.51 -24.21
CA GLU A 405 1.46 -10.46 -25.22
C GLU A 405 0.37 -10.40 -26.30
N THR A 406 -0.85 -10.84 -25.95
CA THR A 406 -2.00 -10.88 -26.88
C THR A 406 -3.22 -10.22 -26.25
N GLY A 407 -4.09 -9.63 -27.07
CA GLY A 407 -5.34 -9.03 -26.64
C GLY A 407 -6.15 -8.51 -27.82
N ASN A 408 -7.43 -8.21 -27.58
CA ASN A 408 -8.36 -7.71 -28.60
C ASN A 408 -8.76 -6.28 -28.27
N ILE A 409 -8.58 -5.37 -29.24
CA ILE A 409 -9.12 -4.01 -29.17
C ILE A 409 -10.54 -4.05 -29.75
N TYR A 410 -11.54 -3.77 -28.93
CA TYR A 410 -12.94 -3.72 -29.36
C TYR A 410 -13.38 -2.34 -29.80
N HIS A 411 -12.80 -1.31 -29.19
CA HIS A 411 -12.90 0.07 -29.61
C HIS A 411 -11.67 0.84 -29.14
N MET A 412 -11.16 1.73 -29.99
CA MET A 412 -10.10 2.68 -29.66
C MET A 412 -10.71 4.08 -29.66
N GLY A 413 -10.98 4.59 -28.46
CA GLY A 413 -11.63 5.87 -28.22
C GLY A 413 -10.66 7.05 -28.27
N HIS A 414 -10.95 8.13 -27.53
CA HIS A 414 -10.09 9.34 -27.51
C HIS A 414 -8.67 9.06 -26.99
N VAL A 415 -8.50 8.17 -26.01
CA VAL A 415 -7.18 7.72 -25.54
C VAL A 415 -6.66 6.60 -26.44
N LYS A 416 -5.61 6.85 -27.21
CA LYS A 416 -5.11 5.89 -28.20
C LYS A 416 -4.23 4.82 -27.56
N ILE A 417 -4.11 3.66 -28.23
CA ILE A 417 -3.13 2.64 -27.88
C ILE A 417 -1.90 2.82 -28.78
N SER A 418 -0.71 3.01 -28.18
CA SER A 418 0.54 3.13 -28.94
C SER A 418 1.30 1.80 -28.99
N GLU A 419 1.90 1.51 -30.14
CA GLU A 419 2.80 0.35 -30.30
C GLU A 419 4.21 0.60 -29.72
N LYS A 420 4.56 1.87 -29.50
CA LYS A 420 5.84 2.32 -28.94
C LYS A 420 5.80 2.42 -27.43
#